data_AF-A0A521GNK4-F1
#
_entry.id   AF-A0A521GNK4-F1
#
_cell.length_a   1.000
_cell.length_b   1.000
_cell.length_c   1.000
_cell.angle_alpha   90.00
_cell.angle_beta   90.00
_cell.angle_gamma   90.00
#
_symmetry.space_group_name_H-M   'P 1'
#
loop_
_entity.id
_entity.type
_entity.pdbx_description
1 polymer ?
#
loop_
_entity_poly.entity_id
_entity_poly.type
_entity_poly.pdbx_seq_one_letter_code
_entity_poly.pdbx_strand_id
1 'polypeptide(L)'
;MSTLINKNIVVAGNRTSMRLEPEMWDALAEICNREKSSIKDICTLIDSSRGSTSLTSAVRVFILAYFRFAAANNNVQFRPKQAVDGTTSYTPQSGTLAQPTQPVGLSDIVQRIFS
;
A
#
# COMPACT_ATOMS: atom_id res chain seq x y z
N MET A 1 16.67 -15.75 3.28
CA MET A 1 16.93 -14.64 4.22
C MET A 1 16.39 -13.37 3.57
N SER A 2 15.54 -12.60 4.25
CA SER A 2 15.11 -11.30 3.72
C SER A 2 16.17 -10.26 4.10
N THR A 3 16.84 -9.68 3.10
CA THR A 3 17.88 -8.68 3.30
C THR A 3 17.26 -7.30 3.24
N LEU A 4 17.35 -6.53 4.34
CA LEU A 4 16.88 -5.16 4.38
C LEU A 4 17.76 -4.25 3.50
N ILE A 5 17.13 -3.44 2.65
CA ILE A 5 17.77 -2.37 1.88
C ILE A 5 17.68 -1.06 2.67
N ASN A 6 18.83 -0.43 2.89
CA ASN A 6 18.93 0.89 3.47
C ASN A 6 18.86 1.98 2.37
N LYS A 7 18.00 2.98 2.53
CA LYS A 7 17.98 4.18 1.67
C LYS A 7 18.02 5.44 2.53
N ASN A 8 18.65 6.48 1.99
CA ASN A 8 18.64 7.82 2.59
C ASN A 8 17.53 8.64 1.90
N ILE A 9 16.63 9.19 2.71
CA ILE A 9 15.52 10.02 2.26
C ILE A 9 15.52 11.34 3.02
N VAL A 10 14.95 12.38 2.43
CA VAL A 10 14.76 13.66 3.13
C VAL A 10 13.35 13.68 3.69
N VAL A 11 13.22 13.92 5.00
CA VAL A 11 11.95 13.96 5.73
C VAL A 11 11.95 15.23 6.56
N ALA A 12 10.94 16.10 6.36
CA ALA A 12 10.87 17.42 7.02
C ALA A 12 12.18 18.25 6.94
N GLY A 13 12.94 18.12 5.84
CA GLY A 13 14.23 18.79 5.64
C GLY A 13 15.45 18.05 6.21
N ASN A 14 15.25 17.01 7.01
CA ASN A 14 16.32 16.22 7.62
C ASN A 14 16.62 14.95 6.81
N ARG A 15 17.90 14.65 6.58
CA ARG A 15 18.34 13.38 6.01
C ARG A 15 18.09 12.25 7.01
N THR A 16 17.32 11.26 6.58
CA THR A 16 16.90 10.12 7.39
C THR A 16 17.25 8.82 6.68
N SER A 17 17.97 7.94 7.37
CA SER A 17 18.27 6.59 6.87
C SER A 17 17.16 5.64 7.28
N MET A 18 16.56 4.93 6.33
CA MET A 18 15.49 3.98 6.57
C MET A 18 15.81 2.62 5.96
N ARG A 19 15.53 1.54 6.70
CA ARG A 19 15.78 0.15 6.29
C ARG A 19 14.49 -0.63 6.12
N LEU A 20 14.20 -1.07 4.90
CA LEU A 20 13.02 -1.86 4.56
C LEU A 20 13.40 -3.04 3.65
N GLU A 21 12.55 -4.06 3.67
CA GLU A 21 12.55 -5.15 2.71
C GLU A 21 12.37 -4.59 1.28
N PRO A 22 12.97 -5.21 0.25
CA PRO A 22 12.82 -4.77 -1.14
C PRO A 22 11.34 -4.61 -1.54
N GLU A 23 10.51 -5.58 -1.18
CA GLU A 23 9.08 -5.61 -1.52
C GLU A 23 8.31 -4.47 -0.83
N MET A 24 8.77 -4.02 0.34
CA MET A 24 8.18 -2.88 1.04
C MET A 24 8.58 -1.55 0.39
N TRP A 25 9.78 -1.46 -0.18
CA TRP A 25 10.16 -0.30 -1.00
C TRP A 25 9.32 -0.21 -2.27
N ASP A 26 9.10 -1.34 -2.94
CA ASP A 26 8.28 -1.41 -4.15
C ASP A 26 6.82 -1.06 -3.84
N ALA A 27 6.27 -1.61 -2.75
CA ALA A 27 4.93 -1.27 -2.27
C ALA A 27 4.81 0.22 -1.93
N LEU A 28 5.80 0.83 -1.29
CA LEU A 28 5.81 2.27 -1.01
C LEU A 28 5.83 3.10 -2.31
N ALA A 29 6.62 2.68 -3.30
CA ALA A 29 6.68 3.33 -4.62
C ALA A 29 5.34 3.20 -5.38
N GLU A 30 4.66 2.07 -5.25
CA GLU A 30 3.33 1.87 -5.81
C GLU A 30 2.32 2.84 -5.19
N ILE A 31 2.30 2.98 -3.86
CA ILE A 31 1.45 3.97 -3.16
C ILE A 31 1.74 5.39 -3.67
N CYS A 32 3.02 5.76 -3.78
CA CYS A 32 3.44 7.05 -4.32
C CYS A 32 2.82 7.32 -5.70
N ASN A 33 2.88 6.33 -6.60
CA ASN A 33 2.32 6.44 -7.93
C ASN A 33 0.78 6.57 -7.91
N ARG A 34 0.09 5.79 -7.06
CA ARG A 34 -1.37 5.85 -6.90
C ARG A 34 -1.85 7.20 -6.37
N GLU A 35 -1.14 7.75 -5.40
CA GLU A 35 -1.48 9.00 -4.71
C GLU A 35 -0.85 10.24 -5.35
N LYS A 36 -0.17 10.08 -6.50
CA LYS A 36 0.57 11.16 -7.19
C LYS A 36 1.47 11.97 -6.23
N SER A 37 2.10 11.28 -5.30
CA SER A 37 2.90 11.85 -4.21
C SER A 37 4.31 11.28 -4.26
N SER A 38 5.31 12.02 -3.77
CA SER A 38 6.67 11.47 -3.67
C SER A 38 6.87 10.67 -2.38
N ILE A 39 7.91 9.83 -2.34
CA ILE A 39 8.33 9.14 -1.10
C ILE A 39 8.59 10.16 0.02
N LYS A 40 9.18 11.31 -0.31
CA LYS A 40 9.41 12.40 0.64
C LYS A 40 8.10 12.91 1.24
N ASP A 41 7.08 13.12 0.42
CA ASP A 41 5.79 13.67 0.87
C ASP A 41 5.08 12.69 1.78
N ILE A 42 5.00 11.41 1.38
CA ILE A 42 4.40 10.35 2.19
C ILE A 42 5.17 10.17 3.51
N CYS A 43 6.50 10.09 3.46
CA CYS A 43 7.29 9.95 4.68
C CYS A 43 7.16 11.18 5.59
N THR A 44 7.09 12.39 5.05
CA THR A 44 6.89 13.61 5.85
C THR A 44 5.51 13.64 6.51
N LEU A 45 4.47 13.19 5.81
CA LEU A 45 3.12 13.06 6.36
C LEU A 45 3.04 12.03 7.50
N ILE A 46 3.71 10.88 7.33
CA ILE A 46 3.82 9.86 8.39
C ILE A 46 4.64 10.43 9.56
N ASP A 47 5.74 11.12 9.27
CA ASP A 47 6.60 11.73 10.27
C ASP A 47 5.81 12.70 11.16
N SER A 48 5.00 13.59 10.58
CA SER A 48 4.20 14.54 11.36
C SER A 48 3.13 13.89 12.24
N SER A 49 2.74 12.64 11.96
CA SER A 49 1.61 11.97 12.64
C SER A 49 2.04 10.86 13.61
N ARG A 50 3.18 10.19 13.39
CA ARG A 50 3.57 8.96 14.10
C ARG A 50 3.85 9.06 15.61
N GLY A 51 3.81 10.26 16.19
CA GLY A 51 4.21 10.50 17.58
C GLY A 51 5.64 10.03 17.88
N SER A 52 5.80 9.20 18.92
CA SER A 52 7.09 8.64 19.34
C SER A 52 7.55 7.40 18.58
N THR A 53 6.75 6.90 17.62
CA THR A 53 7.08 5.69 16.85
C THR A 53 8.21 5.98 15.87
N SER A 54 9.13 5.02 15.67
CA SER A 54 10.17 5.17 14.65
C SER A 54 9.55 5.29 13.25
N LEU A 55 10.14 6.13 12.39
CA LEU A 55 9.65 6.34 11.03
C LEU A 55 9.56 5.01 10.26
N THR A 56 10.58 4.16 10.37
CA THR A 56 10.60 2.85 9.70
C THR A 56 9.42 1.96 10.11
N SER A 57 9.10 1.90 11.41
CA SER A 57 7.96 1.11 11.88
C SER A 57 6.64 1.71 11.41
N ALA A 58 6.52 3.04 11.49
CA ALA A 58 5.33 3.77 11.05
C ALA A 58 5.06 3.57 9.55
N VAL A 59 6.11 3.60 8.70
CA VAL A 59 6.02 3.34 7.26
C VAL A 59 5.55 1.91 6.97
N ARG A 60 6.07 0.91 7.70
CA ARG A 60 5.62 -0.49 7.52
C ARG A 60 4.12 -0.65 7.80
N VAL A 61 3.65 -0.09 8.92
CA VAL A 61 2.23 -0.13 9.30
C VAL A 61 1.37 0.63 8.29
N PHE A 62 1.84 1.80 7.84
CA PHE A 62 1.18 2.60 6.81
C PHE A 62 0.98 1.81 5.51
N ILE A 63 2.02 1.17 4.98
CA ILE A 63 1.94 0.37 3.75
C ILE A 63 0.88 -0.72 3.90
N LEU A 64 0.93 -1.49 5.01
CA LEU A 64 -0.03 -2.55 5.27
C LEU A 64 -1.48 -2.02 5.34
N ALA A 65 -1.69 -0.94 6.08
CA ALA A 65 -3.02 -0.34 6.24
C ALA A 65 -3.57 0.21 4.92
N TYR A 66 -2.72 0.86 4.12
CA TYR A 66 -3.08 1.37 2.80
C TYR A 66 -3.63 0.27 1.90
N PHE A 67 -2.90 -0.84 1.77
CA PHE A 67 -3.35 -1.94 0.93
C PHE A 67 -4.54 -2.71 1.50
N ARG A 68 -4.68 -2.81 2.83
CA ARG A 68 -5.89 -3.37 3.45
C ARG A 68 -7.14 -2.56 3.09
N PHE A 69 -7.04 -1.24 3.10
CA PHE A 69 -8.17 -0.38 2.74
C PHE A 69 -8.43 -0.43 1.23
N ALA A 70 -7.38 -0.36 0.40
CA ALA A 70 -7.53 -0.51 -1.05
C ALA A 70 -8.22 -1.82 -1.43
N ALA A 71 -7.90 -2.91 -0.74
CA ALA A 71 -8.53 -4.22 -0.95
C ALA A 71 -9.99 -4.24 -0.47
N ALA A 72 -10.31 -3.62 0.66
CA ALA A 72 -11.68 -3.54 1.18
C ALA A 72 -12.60 -2.70 0.26
N ASN A 73 -12.06 -1.65 -0.36
CA ASN A 73 -12.79 -0.80 -1.29
C ASN A 73 -12.97 -1.45 -2.68
N ASN A 74 -12.06 -2.37 -3.04
CA ASN A 74 -12.19 -3.23 -4.22
C ASN A 74 -13.04 -4.47 -3.90
N ASN A 75 -14.27 -4.24 -3.44
CA ASN A 75 -15.22 -5.32 -3.11
C ASN A 75 -15.46 -6.16 -4.38
N VAL A 76 -14.69 -7.25 -4.52
CA VAL A 76 -14.73 -8.15 -5.66
C VAL A 76 -16.14 -8.70 -5.73
N GLN A 77 -16.93 -8.21 -6.68
CA GLN A 77 -18.24 -8.77 -6.95
C GLN A 77 -18.02 -10.19 -7.48
N PHE A 78 -18.06 -11.17 -6.57
CA PHE A 78 -18.30 -12.56 -6.93
C PHE A 78 -19.72 -12.64 -7.48
N ARG A 79 -19.90 -12.32 -8.77
CA ARG A 79 -21.13 -12.59 -9.48
C ARG A 79 -21.19 -14.11 -9.67
N PRO A 80 -22.07 -14.86 -8.99
CA PRO A 80 -22.22 -16.27 -9.31
C PRO A 80 -22.66 -16.35 -10.78
N LYS A 81 -21.85 -17.00 -11.63
CA LYS A 81 -22.30 -17.33 -13.00
C LYS A 81 -23.52 -18.22 -12.83
N GLN A 82 -24.66 -17.80 -13.39
CA GLN A 82 -25.87 -18.62 -13.45
C GLN A 82 -25.48 -20.00 -14.00
N ALA A 83 -25.82 -21.05 -13.25
CA ALA A 83 -25.60 -22.42 -13.66
C ALA A 83 -26.48 -22.68 -14.88
N VAL A 84 -25.86 -22.88 -16.04
CA VAL A 84 -26.53 -23.45 -17.21
C VAL A 84 -25.76 -24.72 -17.55
N ASP A 85 -26.38 -25.83 -17.20
CA ASP A 85 -26.16 -27.22 -17.62
C ASP A 85 -24.73 -27.79 -17.65
N GLY A 86 -24.48 -28.60 -16.62
CA GLY A 86 -23.66 -29.82 -16.62
C GLY A 86 -22.61 -29.99 -17.71
N THR A 87 -21.38 -29.53 -17.43
CA THR A 87 -20.08 -30.17 -17.66
C THR A 87 -19.03 -29.07 -17.60
N THR A 88 -18.52 -28.76 -16.41
CA THR A 88 -17.52 -27.69 -16.26
C THR A 88 -16.12 -28.31 -16.18
N SER A 89 -15.44 -28.35 -17.33
CA SER A 89 -13.98 -28.32 -17.35
C SER A 89 -13.54 -27.00 -16.73
N TYR A 90 -12.78 -27.08 -15.63
CA TYR A 90 -12.17 -25.91 -15.00
C TYR A 90 -11.15 -25.30 -15.97
N THR A 91 -11.57 -24.28 -16.71
CA THR A 91 -10.63 -23.35 -17.34
C THR A 91 -10.53 -22.15 -16.39
N PRO A 92 -9.44 -21.96 -15.64
CA PRO A 92 -9.23 -20.71 -14.93
C PRO A 92 -9.05 -19.63 -16.00
N GLN A 93 -10.14 -18.90 -16.29
CA GLN A 93 -10.02 -17.64 -17.02
C GLN A 93 -9.30 -16.67 -16.11
N SER A 94 -8.06 -16.37 -16.47
CA SER A 94 -7.22 -15.32 -15.91
C SER A 94 -8.08 -14.09 -15.63
N GLY A 95 -8.39 -13.87 -14.36
CA GLY A 95 -8.93 -12.60 -13.92
C GLY A 95 -7.92 -11.54 -14.32
N THR A 96 -8.29 -10.71 -15.28
CA THR A 96 -7.51 -9.54 -15.68
C THR A 96 -7.14 -8.76 -14.42
N LEU A 97 -5.87 -8.80 -14.01
CA LEU A 97 -5.28 -8.07 -12.87
C LEU A 97 -5.30 -6.54 -13.04
N ALA A 98 -6.11 -6.01 -13.95
CA ALA A 98 -6.21 -4.58 -14.22
C ALA A 98 -7.58 -4.09 -13.77
N GLN A 99 -7.65 -3.50 -12.57
CA GLN A 99 -8.64 -2.48 -12.27
C GLN A 99 -8.00 -1.30 -11.52
N PRO A 100 -8.51 -0.08 -11.76
CA PRO A 100 -7.71 1.14 -11.71
C PRO A 100 -7.42 1.58 -10.28
N THR A 101 -6.18 2.02 -10.13
CA THR A 101 -5.51 2.68 -9.01
C THR A 101 -6.24 3.95 -8.56
N GLN A 102 -7.42 3.84 -7.98
CA GLN A 102 -8.05 5.00 -7.34
C GLN A 102 -7.28 5.36 -6.07
N PRO A 103 -6.98 6.64 -5.84
CA PRO A 103 -6.35 7.06 -4.60
C PRO A 103 -7.28 6.71 -3.44
N VAL A 104 -6.68 6.15 -2.41
CA VAL A 104 -7.38 5.74 -1.21
C VAL A 104 -7.60 6.93 -0.27
N GLY A 105 -6.78 7.97 -0.40
CA GLY A 105 -6.77 9.13 0.49
C GLY A 105 -5.75 8.95 1.62
N LEU A 106 -4.61 9.65 1.50
CA LEU A 106 -3.51 9.58 2.46
C LEU A 106 -3.88 10.08 3.87
N SER A 107 -4.65 11.17 3.96
CA SER A 107 -5.02 11.79 5.22
C SER A 107 -5.84 10.86 6.11
N ASP A 108 -6.82 10.17 5.53
CA ASP A 108 -7.74 9.31 6.28
C ASP A 108 -7.03 8.10 6.86
N ILE A 109 -6.12 7.50 6.09
CA ILE A 109 -5.31 6.38 6.56
C ILE A 109 -4.38 6.83 7.68
N VAL A 110 -3.68 7.95 7.49
CA VAL A 110 -2.70 8.44 8.48
C VAL A 110 -3.38 8.83 9.78
N GLN A 111 -4.51 9.54 9.72
CA GLN A 111 -5.33 9.82 10.90
C GLN A 111 -5.77 8.52 11.58
N ARG A 112 -6.27 7.53 10.85
CA ARG A 112 -6.75 6.28 11.46
C ARG A 112 -5.65 5.42 12.09
N ILE A 113 -4.41 5.49 11.60
CA ILE A 113 -3.29 4.72 12.17
C ILE A 113 -2.71 5.40 13.41
N PHE A 114 -2.68 6.73 13.44
CA PHE A 114 -1.91 7.49 14.43
C PHE A 114 -2.77 8.38 15.37
N SER A 115 -4.10 8.26 15.32
CA SER A 115 -5.02 8.79 16.35
C SER A 115 -5.19 7.78 17.48
#